data_AF-A0A158R492-F1
#
_entry.id   AF-A0A158R492-F1
#
_cell.length_a   1.000
_cell.length_b   1.000
_cell.length_c   1.000
_cell.angle_alpha   90.00
_cell.angle_beta   90.00
_cell.angle_gamma   90.00
#
_symmetry.space_group_name_H-M   'P 1'
#
loop_
_entity.id
_entity.type
_entity.pdbx_description
1 polymer ?
#
loop_
_entity_poly.entity_id
_entity_poly.type
_entity_poly.pdbx_seq_one_letter_code
_entity_poly.pdbx_strand_id
1 'polypeptide(L)'
;MFRIAVAIIVLLQLAFCIDQSQLSDCLYGSLKKLIKIEKTYNYLFKNYDKICDLLESSAYKVQKCNPKDQKQFYHTTTFYRLMCTYFEEELEDHMPCLEQHAISIDRSCNKECGSPSDPEEQKKYNSCRKTECATICYFKKFSEACPRAKDVLYRFNMKQIYDLLESSNEEEVRNLHQDCAHLMDKEYMSNKLVGTIYGEKLA
;
A
#
# COMPACT_ATOMS: atom_id res chain seq x y z
N MET A 1 14.88 15.34 13.01
CA MET A 1 13.50 15.63 12.55
C MET A 1 12.93 14.36 11.91
N PHE A 2 12.30 13.50 12.70
CA PHE A 2 11.68 12.25 12.22
C PHE A 2 10.25 12.55 11.78
N ARG A 3 9.99 12.51 10.47
CA ARG A 3 8.64 12.66 9.92
C ARG A 3 7.98 11.28 9.84
N ILE A 4 6.93 11.11 10.65
CA ILE A 4 6.05 9.96 10.72
C ILE A 4 5.31 9.86 9.37
N ALA A 5 5.54 8.76 8.63
CA ALA A 5 4.91 8.47 7.35
C ALA A 5 4.49 7.00 7.34
N VAL A 6 3.31 6.70 7.90
CA VAL A 6 2.83 5.32 8.15
C VAL A 6 1.53 5.02 7.39
N ALA A 7 1.15 5.88 6.44
CA ALA A 7 -0.16 5.82 5.80
C ALA A 7 -0.27 4.98 4.52
N ILE A 8 0.84 4.61 3.88
CA ILE A 8 0.82 4.05 2.50
C ILE A 8 1.57 2.76 2.46
N ILE A 9 1.06 1.87 3.29
CA ILE A 9 1.64 0.58 3.48
C ILE A 9 0.42 -0.31 3.54
N VAL A 10 0.08 -0.89 2.41
CA VAL A 10 -0.70 -2.13 2.37
C VAL A 10 0.20 -3.24 1.85
N LEU A 11 1.16 -2.92 0.96
CA LEU A 11 2.04 -3.92 0.34
C LEU A 11 3.53 -3.58 0.39
N LEU A 12 3.88 -2.30 0.56
CA LEU A 12 5.26 -1.90 0.72
C LEU A 12 5.89 -2.64 1.91
N GLN A 13 5.17 -2.90 3.01
CA GLN A 13 5.73 -3.61 4.18
C GLN A 13 5.61 -5.12 4.21
N LEU A 14 4.74 -5.74 3.42
CA LEU A 14 4.89 -7.17 3.15
C LEU A 14 6.15 -7.42 2.31
N ALA A 15 6.50 -6.47 1.44
CA ALA A 15 7.82 -6.39 0.83
C ALA A 15 8.91 -5.83 1.78
N PHE A 16 8.63 -5.02 2.81
CA PHE A 16 9.64 -4.55 3.81
C PHE A 16 9.96 -5.60 4.88
N CYS A 17 10.18 -6.84 4.46
CA CYS A 17 11.38 -7.54 4.87
C CYS A 17 12.61 -7.12 4.05
N ILE A 18 12.48 -6.23 3.06
CA ILE A 18 13.63 -5.59 2.41
C ILE A 18 14.24 -4.63 3.42
N ASP A 19 15.13 -5.18 4.24
CA ASP A 19 16.24 -4.41 4.74
C ASP A 19 16.92 -3.76 3.53
N GLN A 20 16.99 -2.43 3.50
CA GLN A 20 17.63 -1.71 2.40
C GLN A 20 19.10 -2.14 2.24
N SER A 21 19.70 -2.71 3.30
CA SER A 21 21.02 -3.33 3.27
C SER A 21 21.12 -4.57 2.36
N GLN A 22 19.98 -5.18 2.01
CA GLN A 22 19.90 -6.38 1.18
C GLN A 22 19.57 -6.09 -0.29
N LEU A 23 19.38 -4.82 -0.67
CA LEU A 23 19.15 -4.43 -2.05
C LEU A 23 20.46 -4.45 -2.84
N SER A 24 20.43 -5.02 -4.04
CA SER A 24 21.55 -4.85 -4.98
C SER A 24 21.70 -3.38 -5.37
N ASP A 25 22.90 -2.97 -5.77
CA ASP A 25 23.14 -1.59 -6.25
C ASP A 25 22.24 -1.22 -7.44
N CYS A 26 21.97 -2.20 -8.33
CA CYS A 26 21.11 -2.00 -9.49
C CYS A 26 19.66 -1.71 -9.08
N LEU A 27 19.12 -2.54 -8.18
CA LEU A 27 17.75 -2.40 -7.70
C LEU A 27 17.60 -1.14 -6.83
N TYR A 28 18.55 -0.86 -5.94
CA TYR A 28 18.56 0.36 -5.15
C TYR A 28 18.59 1.60 -6.04
N GLY A 29 19.46 1.63 -7.06
CA GLY A 29 19.52 2.72 -8.03
C GLY A 29 18.19 2.96 -8.76
N SER A 30 17.45 1.89 -9.02
CA SER A 30 16.13 1.94 -9.67
C SER A 30 15.02 2.38 -8.71
N LEU A 31 15.10 2.05 -7.42
CA LEU A 31 14.09 2.40 -6.41
C LEU A 31 14.35 3.72 -5.67
N LYS A 32 15.58 4.25 -5.72
CA LYS A 32 16.05 5.38 -4.89
C LYS A 32 15.11 6.59 -4.88
N LYS A 33 14.51 6.92 -6.03
CA LYS A 33 13.56 8.05 -6.13
C LYS A 33 12.19 7.68 -5.55
N LEU A 34 11.70 6.47 -5.86
CA LEU A 34 10.40 5.96 -5.40
C LEU A 34 10.36 5.78 -3.87
N ILE A 35 11.45 5.35 -3.25
CA ILE A 35 11.54 5.17 -1.79
C ILE A 35 11.44 6.51 -1.04
N LYS A 36 11.84 7.61 -1.67
CA LYS A 36 11.84 8.96 -1.07
C LYS A 36 10.53 9.71 -1.24
N ILE A 37 9.57 9.15 -1.98
CA ILE A 37 8.24 9.75 -2.15
C ILE A 37 7.56 9.86 -0.79
N GLU A 38 6.93 11.01 -0.53
CA GLU A 38 6.11 11.17 0.65
C GLU A 38 4.88 10.27 0.54
N LYS A 39 4.68 9.50 1.61
CA LYS A 39 3.67 8.47 1.70
C LYS A 39 2.45 9.02 2.44
N THR A 40 1.85 10.10 1.96
CA THR A 40 0.52 10.59 2.41
C THR A 40 -0.43 10.62 1.22
N TYR A 41 -1.72 10.31 1.42
CA TYR A 41 -2.65 10.28 0.28
C TYR A 41 -2.79 11.67 -0.35
N ASN A 42 -2.74 12.73 0.45
CA ASN A 42 -2.69 14.11 -0.07
C ASN A 42 -1.48 14.35 -0.98
N TYR A 43 -0.30 13.83 -0.62
CA TYR A 43 0.87 13.97 -1.50
C TYR A 43 0.69 13.15 -2.77
N LEU A 44 0.27 11.88 -2.64
CA LEU A 44 0.12 10.99 -3.78
C LEU A 44 -0.86 11.52 -4.82
N PHE A 45 -2.05 11.95 -4.38
CA PHE A 45 -3.08 12.46 -5.26
C PHE A 45 -2.62 13.70 -6.02
N LYS A 46 -2.01 14.67 -5.31
CA LYS A 46 -1.49 15.90 -5.92
C LYS A 46 -0.29 15.73 -6.83
N ASN A 47 0.41 14.60 -6.73
CA ASN A 47 1.65 14.36 -7.48
C ASN A 47 1.54 13.10 -8.34
N TYR A 48 0.32 12.67 -8.65
CA TYR A 48 0.04 11.42 -9.33
C TYR A 48 0.86 11.25 -10.62
N ASP A 49 0.77 12.21 -11.57
CA ASP A 49 1.48 12.15 -12.86
C ASP A 49 2.99 11.96 -12.66
N LYS A 50 3.55 12.79 -11.79
CA LYS A 50 4.98 12.76 -11.46
C LYS A 50 5.40 11.43 -10.85
N ILE A 51 4.53 10.79 -10.07
CA ILE A 51 4.81 9.47 -9.47
C ILE A 51 4.80 8.40 -10.56
N CYS A 52 3.88 8.49 -11.53
CA CYS A 52 3.82 7.56 -12.65
C CYS A 52 5.00 7.72 -13.61
N ASP A 53 5.42 8.95 -13.93
CA ASP A 53 6.66 9.21 -14.69
C ASP A 53 7.90 8.62 -13.99
N LEU A 54 7.97 8.77 -12.66
CA LEU A 54 9.04 8.21 -11.86
C LEU A 54 9.01 6.68 -11.89
N LEU A 55 7.83 6.07 -11.81
CA LEU A 55 7.65 4.63 -11.87
C LEU A 55 8.07 4.07 -13.23
N GLU A 56 7.63 4.69 -14.33
CA GLU A 56 7.98 4.28 -15.69
C GLU A 56 9.49 4.39 -15.93
N SER A 57 10.09 5.52 -15.59
CA SER A 57 11.54 5.72 -15.75
C SER A 57 12.37 4.76 -14.87
N SER A 58 11.84 4.36 -13.71
CA SER A 58 12.44 3.33 -12.86
C SER A 58 12.26 1.92 -13.43
N ALA A 59 11.10 1.61 -14.02
CA ALA A 59 10.85 0.34 -14.71
C ALA A 59 11.78 0.16 -15.92
N TYR A 60 12.02 1.20 -16.71
CA TYR A 60 13.00 1.15 -17.80
C TYR A 60 14.42 0.86 -17.32
N LYS A 61 14.81 1.38 -16.14
CA LYS A 61 16.12 1.11 -15.56
C LYS A 61 16.26 -0.33 -15.08
N VAL A 62 15.22 -0.88 -14.43
CA VAL A 62 15.32 -2.23 -13.85
C VAL A 62 15.41 -3.32 -14.91
N GLN A 63 14.97 -3.08 -16.15
CA GLN A 63 15.15 -4.02 -17.27
C GLN A 63 16.61 -4.42 -17.51
N LYS A 64 17.57 -3.58 -17.08
CA LYS A 64 19.02 -3.85 -17.17
C LYS A 64 19.56 -4.61 -15.96
N CYS A 65 18.78 -4.76 -14.89
CA CYS A 65 19.15 -5.55 -13.71
C CYS A 65 18.89 -7.05 -13.97
N ASN A 66 19.39 -7.90 -13.08
CA ASN A 66 19.15 -9.34 -13.16
C ASN A 66 17.65 -9.69 -12.93
N PRO A 67 17.19 -10.88 -13.33
CA PRO A 67 15.78 -11.26 -13.19
C PRO A 67 15.23 -11.24 -11.76
N LYS A 68 16.08 -11.51 -10.76
CA LYS A 68 15.68 -11.44 -9.34
C LYS A 68 15.37 -9.99 -8.94
N ASP A 69 16.20 -9.04 -9.35
CA ASP A 69 15.97 -7.61 -9.11
C ASP A 69 14.75 -7.08 -9.86
N GLN A 70 14.52 -7.54 -11.09
CA GLN A 70 13.32 -7.20 -11.85
C GLN A 70 12.04 -7.67 -11.14
N LYS A 71 12.02 -8.93 -10.68
CA LYS A 71 10.92 -9.47 -9.87
C LYS A 71 10.74 -8.65 -8.59
N GLN A 72 11.82 -8.38 -7.85
CA GLN A 72 11.77 -7.62 -6.61
C GLN A 72 11.28 -6.18 -6.81
N PHE A 73 11.65 -5.53 -7.91
CA PHE A 73 11.12 -4.22 -8.28
C PHE A 73 9.62 -4.26 -8.52
N TYR A 74 9.14 -5.25 -9.29
CA TYR A 74 7.71 -5.43 -9.57
C TYR A 74 6.91 -5.52 -8.28
N HIS A 75 7.37 -6.31 -7.31
CA HIS A 75 6.78 -6.42 -5.97
C HIS A 75 6.83 -5.13 -5.17
N THR A 76 8.00 -4.49 -5.12
CA THR A 76 8.21 -3.29 -4.30
C THR A 76 7.39 -2.11 -4.80
N THR A 77 7.05 -2.11 -6.09
CA THR A 77 6.32 -1.02 -6.75
C THR A 77 4.85 -1.33 -7.02
N THR A 78 4.31 -2.47 -6.59
CA THR A 78 2.90 -2.86 -6.82
C THR A 78 1.91 -1.75 -6.47
N PHE A 79 2.09 -1.08 -5.33
CA PHE A 79 1.23 0.03 -4.94
C PHE A 79 1.24 1.15 -6.00
N TYR A 80 2.42 1.64 -6.40
CA TYR A 80 2.50 2.73 -7.39
C TYR A 80 1.97 2.28 -8.76
N ARG A 81 2.23 1.03 -9.16
CA ARG A 81 1.72 0.47 -10.41
C ARG A 81 0.20 0.41 -10.44
N LEU A 82 -0.40 -0.09 -9.37
CA LEU A 82 -1.85 -0.11 -9.23
C LEU A 82 -2.41 1.30 -9.14
N MET A 83 -1.78 2.20 -8.40
CA MET A 83 -2.25 3.59 -8.30
C MET A 83 -2.22 4.25 -9.68
N CYS A 84 -1.14 4.10 -10.45
CA CYS A 84 -1.05 4.58 -11.83
C CYS A 84 -2.14 4.00 -12.73
N THR A 85 -2.36 2.68 -12.71
CA THR A 85 -3.36 2.05 -13.58
C THR A 85 -4.79 2.39 -13.16
N TYR A 86 -5.12 2.27 -11.87
CA TYR A 86 -6.48 2.51 -11.35
C TYR A 86 -6.87 3.98 -11.38
N PHE A 87 -5.92 4.90 -11.25
CA PHE A 87 -6.19 6.33 -11.38
C PHE A 87 -6.78 6.66 -12.74
N GLU A 88 -6.14 6.21 -13.82
CA GLU A 88 -6.59 6.44 -15.19
C GLU A 88 -7.92 5.71 -15.49
N GLU A 89 -8.12 4.52 -14.92
CA GLU A 89 -9.28 3.69 -15.28
C GLU A 89 -10.54 3.95 -14.43
N GLU A 90 -10.41 4.23 -13.13
CA GLU A 90 -11.55 4.23 -12.19
C GLU A 90 -11.52 5.34 -11.13
N LEU A 91 -10.35 5.85 -10.75
CA LEU A 91 -10.20 6.77 -9.61
C LEU A 91 -10.32 8.25 -10.01
N GLU A 92 -10.02 8.61 -11.27
CA GLU A 92 -10.03 9.99 -11.77
C GLU A 92 -11.34 10.73 -11.44
N ASP A 93 -12.49 10.11 -11.73
CA ASP A 93 -13.83 10.65 -11.45
C ASP A 93 -14.12 10.93 -9.97
N HIS A 94 -13.34 10.30 -9.08
CA HIS A 94 -13.47 10.43 -7.63
C HIS A 94 -12.46 11.40 -7.03
N MET A 95 -11.41 11.78 -7.77
CA MET A 95 -10.31 12.60 -7.28
C MET A 95 -10.73 13.93 -6.67
N PRO A 96 -11.67 14.71 -7.25
CA PRO A 96 -12.08 15.97 -6.65
C PRO A 96 -12.55 15.83 -5.19
N CYS A 97 -13.27 14.74 -4.87
CA CYS A 97 -13.69 14.46 -3.50
C CYS A 97 -12.54 13.94 -2.64
N LEU A 98 -11.78 12.97 -3.15
CA LEU A 98 -10.70 12.33 -2.42
C LEU A 98 -9.63 13.36 -2.00
N GLU A 99 -9.24 14.26 -2.91
CA GLU A 99 -8.27 15.32 -2.62
C GLU A 99 -8.77 16.32 -1.57
N GLN A 100 -10.05 16.69 -1.63
CA GLN A 100 -10.67 17.60 -0.68
C GLN A 100 -10.54 17.09 0.77
N HIS A 101 -10.67 15.78 0.96
CA HIS A 101 -10.64 15.16 2.28
C HIS A 101 -9.25 14.61 2.68
N ALA A 102 -8.33 14.43 1.73
CA ALA A 102 -7.05 13.75 1.95
C ALA A 102 -6.25 14.31 3.11
N ILE A 103 -6.11 15.64 3.23
CA ILE A 103 -5.32 16.26 4.32
C ILE A 103 -5.90 15.92 5.70
N SER A 104 -7.23 16.01 5.84
CA SER A 104 -7.90 15.76 7.12
C SER A 104 -7.79 14.28 7.50
N ILE A 105 -8.03 13.40 6.52
CA ILE A 105 -7.96 11.96 6.70
C ILE A 105 -6.52 11.52 7.00
N ASP A 106 -5.52 12.07 6.31
CA ASP A 106 -4.10 11.81 6.57
C ASP A 106 -3.75 12.13 8.03
N ARG A 107 -4.17 13.30 8.53
CA ARG A 107 -3.94 13.69 9.93
C ARG A 107 -4.63 12.73 10.90
N SER A 108 -5.88 12.37 10.63
CA SER A 108 -6.66 11.48 11.50
C SER A 108 -6.05 10.09 11.56
N CYS A 109 -5.76 9.48 10.41
CA CYS A 109 -5.25 8.10 10.36
C CYS A 109 -3.81 8.00 10.87
N ASN A 110 -2.96 8.99 10.62
CA ASN A 110 -1.61 9.00 11.20
C ASN A 110 -1.65 9.16 12.73
N LYS A 111 -2.64 9.87 13.29
CA LYS A 111 -2.83 9.96 14.73
C LYS A 111 -3.37 8.65 15.32
N GLU A 112 -4.33 8.02 14.64
CA GLU A 112 -4.99 6.78 15.09
C GLU A 112 -4.05 5.57 15.02
N CYS A 113 -3.28 5.46 13.94
CA CYS A 113 -2.42 4.31 13.67
C CYS A 113 -0.94 4.57 13.96
N GLY A 114 -0.57 5.78 14.38
CA GLY A 114 0.78 6.11 14.80
C GLY A 114 1.04 5.68 16.25
N SER A 115 1.97 4.74 16.47
CA SER A 115 2.41 4.36 17.82
C SER A 115 3.63 5.16 18.29
N PRO A 116 3.85 5.29 19.63
CA PRO A 116 5.12 5.74 20.18
C PRO A 116 6.28 4.84 19.75
N SER A 117 7.52 5.34 19.87
CA SER A 117 8.75 4.65 19.49
C SER A 117 8.91 3.30 20.19
N ASP A 118 8.81 2.23 19.40
CA ASP A 118 8.91 0.85 19.89
C ASP A 118 10.37 0.38 19.97
N PRO A 119 10.71 -0.54 20.89
CA PRO A 119 11.99 -1.25 20.92
C PRO A 119 12.28 -1.95 19.58
N GLU A 120 13.56 -1.99 19.20
CA GLU A 120 14.05 -2.40 17.88
C GLU A 120 13.60 -3.81 17.44
N GLU A 121 13.47 -4.73 18.41
CA GLU A 121 13.08 -6.13 18.21
C GLU A 121 11.60 -6.31 17.83
N GLN A 122 10.73 -5.34 18.14
CA GLN A 122 9.30 -5.36 17.81
C GLN A 122 8.96 -4.53 16.55
N LYS A 123 9.95 -3.84 15.96
CA LYS A 123 9.72 -2.93 14.81
C LYS A 123 9.00 -3.61 13.64
N LYS A 124 9.34 -4.87 13.34
CA LYS A 124 8.81 -5.58 12.16
C LYS A 124 7.34 -6.02 12.32
N TYR A 125 6.96 -6.56 13.49
CA TYR A 125 5.58 -7.00 13.74
C TYR A 125 4.64 -5.80 13.97
N ASN A 126 5.13 -4.78 14.67
CA ASN A 126 4.40 -3.52 14.81
C ASN A 126 4.17 -2.83 13.47
N SER A 127 5.04 -3.09 12.49
CA SER A 127 4.89 -2.63 11.12
C SER A 127 3.62 -3.16 10.43
N CYS A 128 3.40 -4.47 10.51
CA CYS A 128 2.23 -5.10 9.90
C CYS A 128 0.91 -4.66 10.57
N ARG A 129 0.89 -4.54 11.90
CA ARG A 129 -0.28 -4.01 12.63
C ARG A 129 -0.59 -2.55 12.29
N LYS A 130 0.44 -1.71 12.15
CA LYS A 130 0.29 -0.30 11.75
C LYS A 130 -0.26 -0.19 10.33
N THR A 131 0.25 -1.03 9.43
CA THR A 131 -0.23 -1.18 8.05
C THR A 131 -1.71 -1.57 8.02
N GLU A 132 -2.11 -2.59 8.78
CA GLU A 132 -3.50 -3.04 8.86
C GLU A 132 -4.41 -1.89 9.34
N CYS A 133 -4.04 -1.24 10.44
CA CYS A 133 -4.76 -0.09 10.97
C CYS A 133 -4.90 1.03 9.94
N ALA A 134 -3.80 1.42 9.29
CA ALA A 134 -3.80 2.50 8.31
C ALA A 134 -4.72 2.15 7.13
N THR A 135 -4.60 0.94 6.58
CA THR A 135 -5.43 0.44 5.48
C THR A 135 -6.92 0.57 5.81
N ILE A 136 -7.32 0.07 6.97
CA ILE A 136 -8.71 0.11 7.43
C ILE A 136 -9.16 1.56 7.67
N CYS A 137 -8.32 2.38 8.30
CA CYS A 137 -8.63 3.77 8.62
C CYS A 137 -8.87 4.60 7.35
N TYR A 138 -7.95 4.53 6.39
CA TYR A 138 -8.08 5.28 5.13
C TYR A 138 -9.30 4.82 4.35
N PHE A 139 -9.50 3.50 4.22
CA PHE A 139 -10.67 2.97 3.51
C PHE A 139 -11.97 3.50 4.14
N LYS A 140 -12.14 3.36 5.46
CA LYS A 140 -13.37 3.77 6.14
C LYS A 140 -13.61 5.27 6.02
N LYS A 141 -12.60 6.09 6.33
CA LYS A 141 -12.76 7.55 6.31
C LYS A 141 -12.96 8.10 4.91
N PHE A 142 -12.27 7.56 3.89
CA PHE A 142 -12.54 7.97 2.51
C PHE A 142 -13.89 7.47 2.02
N SER A 143 -14.32 6.26 2.39
CA SER A 143 -15.64 5.74 2.01
C SER A 143 -16.77 6.53 2.67
N GLU A 144 -16.59 6.99 3.91
CA GLU A 144 -17.54 7.87 4.60
C GLU A 144 -17.59 9.26 3.98
N ALA A 145 -16.43 9.86 3.67
CA ALA A 145 -16.35 11.20 3.10
C ALA A 145 -16.73 11.25 1.61
N CYS A 146 -16.42 10.19 0.86
CA CYS A 146 -16.63 10.07 -0.58
C CYS A 146 -17.34 8.75 -0.91
N PRO A 147 -18.66 8.60 -0.62
CA PRO A 147 -19.37 7.33 -0.78
C PRO A 147 -19.32 6.74 -2.19
N ARG A 148 -19.30 7.59 -3.22
CA ARG A 148 -19.19 7.16 -4.63
C ARG A 148 -17.86 6.45 -4.94
N ALA A 149 -16.81 6.72 -4.17
CA ALA A 149 -15.49 6.11 -4.34
C ALA A 149 -15.35 4.77 -3.60
N LYS A 150 -16.31 4.41 -2.73
CA LYS A 150 -16.20 3.25 -1.83
C LYS A 150 -15.87 1.95 -2.58
N ASP A 151 -16.59 1.66 -3.66
CA ASP A 151 -16.43 0.40 -4.39
C ASP A 151 -15.09 0.35 -5.13
N VAL A 152 -14.66 1.46 -5.71
CA VAL A 152 -13.34 1.59 -6.37
C VAL A 152 -12.22 1.44 -5.34
N LEU A 153 -12.32 2.09 -4.18
CA LEU A 153 -11.36 1.96 -3.09
C LEU A 153 -11.30 0.54 -2.54
N TYR A 154 -12.44 -0.16 -2.47
CA TYR A 154 -12.48 -1.56 -2.04
C TYR A 154 -11.76 -2.45 -3.07
N ARG A 155 -12.10 -2.34 -4.36
CA ARG A 155 -11.44 -3.08 -5.43
C ARG A 155 -9.94 -2.83 -5.46
N PHE A 156 -9.51 -1.57 -5.29
CA PHE A 156 -8.10 -1.19 -5.22
C PHE A 156 -7.37 -1.89 -4.05
N ASN A 157 -7.97 -1.93 -2.86
CA ASN A 157 -7.38 -2.62 -1.70
C ASN A 157 -7.34 -4.14 -1.90
N MET A 158 -8.38 -4.73 -2.48
CA MET A 158 -8.39 -6.17 -2.75
C MET A 158 -7.39 -6.55 -3.84
N LYS A 159 -7.33 -5.80 -4.95
CA LYS A 159 -6.40 -6.06 -6.06
C LYS A 159 -4.95 -6.02 -5.59
N GLN A 160 -4.61 -5.11 -4.68
CA GLN A 160 -3.32 -5.10 -4.01
C GLN A 160 -2.99 -6.45 -3.35
N ILE A 161 -3.92 -7.03 -2.59
CA ILE A 161 -3.73 -8.33 -1.94
C ILE A 161 -3.57 -9.45 -2.97
N TYR A 162 -4.39 -9.47 -4.03
CA TYR A 162 -4.29 -10.46 -5.10
C TYR A 162 -2.93 -10.39 -5.81
N ASP A 163 -2.48 -9.21 -6.21
CA ASP A 163 -1.20 -9.04 -6.91
C ASP A 163 0.01 -9.47 -6.07
N LEU A 164 -0.04 -9.22 -4.75
CA LEU A 164 0.99 -9.75 -3.87
C LEU A 164 0.95 -11.27 -3.81
N LEU A 165 -0.21 -11.87 -3.58
CA LEU A 165 -0.33 -13.32 -3.46
C LEU A 165 0.12 -14.05 -4.72
N GLU A 166 -0.28 -13.57 -5.91
CA GLU A 166 0.10 -14.15 -7.20
C GLU A 166 1.61 -14.14 -7.43
N SER A 167 2.30 -13.15 -6.86
CA SER A 167 3.72 -12.96 -7.08
C SER A 167 4.60 -13.59 -5.98
N SER A 168 4.02 -13.90 -4.82
CA SER A 168 4.71 -14.40 -3.63
C SER A 168 4.98 -15.91 -3.68
N ASN A 169 5.99 -16.36 -2.93
CA ASN A 169 6.20 -17.79 -2.72
C ASN A 169 5.22 -18.29 -1.64
N GLU A 170 4.44 -19.32 -1.94
CA GLU A 170 3.45 -19.87 -1.01
C GLU A 170 4.05 -20.32 0.33
N GLU A 171 5.28 -20.86 0.33
CA GLU A 171 5.96 -21.28 1.55
C GLU A 171 6.34 -20.08 2.43
N GLU A 172 6.78 -18.99 1.82
CA GLU A 172 7.08 -17.74 2.53
C GLU A 172 5.81 -17.14 3.13
N VAL A 173 4.69 -17.16 2.39
CA VAL A 173 3.39 -16.68 2.86
C VAL A 173 2.87 -17.52 4.04
N ARG A 174 2.98 -18.85 3.97
CA ARG A 174 2.58 -19.75 5.07
C ARG A 174 3.38 -19.54 6.35
N ASN A 175 4.62 -19.08 6.23
CA ASN A 175 5.51 -18.85 7.36
C ASN A 175 5.50 -17.41 7.88
N LEU A 176 4.59 -16.55 7.39
CA LEU A 176 4.43 -15.20 7.90
C LEU A 176 3.93 -15.21 9.35
N HIS A 177 4.43 -14.26 10.14
CA HIS A 177 3.84 -13.95 11.43
C HIS A 177 2.37 -13.55 11.26
N GLN A 178 1.53 -13.92 12.23
CA GLN A 178 0.08 -13.73 12.16
C GLN A 178 -0.34 -12.30 11.78
N ASP A 179 0.25 -11.29 12.40
CA ASP A 179 -0.03 -9.87 12.08
C ASP A 179 0.21 -9.51 10.61
N CYS A 180 1.17 -10.16 9.95
CA CYS A 180 1.46 -9.94 8.54
C CYS A 180 0.62 -10.86 7.63
N ALA A 181 0.31 -12.07 8.10
CA ALA A 181 -0.58 -12.99 7.39
C ALA A 181 -1.98 -12.38 7.21
N HIS A 182 -2.49 -11.65 8.21
CA HIS A 182 -3.77 -10.93 8.13
C HIS A 182 -3.85 -9.98 6.93
N LEU A 183 -2.76 -9.28 6.60
CA LEU A 183 -2.73 -8.34 5.48
C LEU A 183 -2.86 -9.04 4.11
N MET A 184 -2.50 -10.32 4.05
CA MET A 184 -2.58 -11.15 2.85
C MET A 184 -3.83 -12.03 2.82
N ASP A 185 -4.56 -12.11 3.92
CA ASP A 185 -5.80 -12.87 4.02
C ASP A 185 -6.95 -12.05 3.42
N LYS A 186 -7.43 -12.52 2.26
CA LYS A 186 -8.49 -11.87 1.49
C LYS A 186 -9.79 -11.79 2.28
N GLU A 187 -10.15 -12.84 3.00
CA GLU A 187 -11.39 -12.91 3.75
C GLU A 187 -11.32 -11.99 4.97
N TYR A 188 -10.20 -12.06 5.71
CA TYR A 188 -9.94 -11.17 6.83
C TYR A 188 -10.02 -9.70 6.42
N MET A 189 -9.25 -9.30 5.40
CA MET A 189 -9.21 -7.90 4.96
C MET A 189 -10.55 -7.45 4.37
N SER A 190 -11.22 -8.30 3.59
CA SER A 190 -12.56 -7.98 3.08
C SER A 190 -13.53 -7.71 4.24
N ASN A 191 -13.57 -8.58 5.24
CA ASN A 191 -14.42 -8.41 6.42
C ASN A 191 -14.08 -7.14 7.22
N LYS A 192 -12.81 -6.74 7.29
CA LYS A 192 -12.40 -5.50 7.97
C LYS A 192 -12.76 -4.23 7.21
N LEU A 193 -12.74 -4.29 5.87
CA LEU A 193 -13.05 -3.15 5.02
C LEU A 193 -14.56 -2.93 4.95
N VAL A 194 -15.33 -3.95 4.55
CA VAL A 194 -16.77 -3.80 4.26
C VAL A 194 -17.69 -4.45 5.30
N GLY A 195 -17.17 -5.15 6.31
CA GLY A 195 -17.96 -6.02 7.19
C GLY A 195 -18.23 -7.38 6.53
N THR A 196 -18.61 -8.39 7.30
CA THR A 196 -19.01 -9.69 6.75
C THR A 196 -20.20 -9.51 5.81
N ILE A 197 -19.97 -9.70 4.50
CA ILE A 197 -21.03 -10.02 3.54
C ILE A 197 -21.40 -11.49 3.75
N TYR A 198 -22.03 -11.80 4.87
CA TYR A 198 -22.81 -13.02 5.08
C TYR A 198 -23.93 -12.66 6.05
N GLY A 199 -24.98 -12.07 5.48
CA GLY A 199 -26.17 -11.63 6.21
C GLY A 199 -27.31 -11.17 5.31
N GLU A 200 -27.05 -10.79 4.07
CA GLU A 200 -28.11 -10.54 3.10
C GLU A 200 -28.42 -11.82 2.33
N LYS A 201 -29.52 -12.46 2.73
CA LYS A 201 -30.25 -13.37 1.87
C LYS A 201 -30.53 -12.61 0.57
N LEU A 202 -30.05 -13.15 -0.55
CA LEU A 202 -30.65 -12.88 -1.85
C LEU A 202 -32.15 -13.18 -1.72
N ALA A 203 -32.96 -12.13 -1.77
CA ALA A 203 -34.39 -12.22 -2.02
C ALA A 203 -34.62 -12.33 -3.53
#